data_AF-A0A183HS87-F1
#
_entry.id   AF-A0A183HS87-F1
#
_cell.length_a   1.000
_cell.length_b   1.000
_cell.length_c   1.000
_cell.angle_alpha   90.00
_cell.angle_beta   90.00
_cell.angle_gamma   90.00
#
_symmetry.space_group_name_H-M   'P 1'
#
loop_
_entity.id
_entity.type
_entity.pdbx_description
1 polymer ?
#
loop_
_entity_poly.entity_id
_entity_poly.type
_entity_poly.pdbx_seq_one_letter_code
_entity_poly.pdbx_strand_id
1 'polypeptide(L)'
;MIIFGKLLKQKIELDIFSPTSDGAAAVILCSEQFLKKSPHLSKQAVEIIGAELGTDEPSVFAEHSNLKMIGFDMIRKLSNRLYQTTNLTPNDIQVIELHDCFAPNELISYEALGLCPVGKFIA
;
A
#
# COMPACT_ATOMS: atom_id res chain seq x y z
N MET A 1 -23.43 0.27 -1.50
CA MET A 1 -24.32 0.33 -2.68
C MET A 1 -24.61 -1.09 -3.11
N ILE A 2 -25.85 -1.57 -3.00
CA ILE A 2 -26.22 -2.90 -3.49
C ILE A 2 -26.53 -2.75 -4.98
N ILE A 3 -25.71 -3.36 -5.84
CA ILE A 3 -25.93 -3.47 -7.27
C ILE A 3 -26.21 -4.95 -7.56
N PHE A 4 -27.39 -5.26 -8.07
CA PHE A 4 -27.63 -6.54 -8.75
C PHE A 4 -27.17 -6.39 -10.21
N GLY A 5 -26.08 -7.08 -10.56
CA GLY A 5 -25.54 -7.13 -11.91
C GLY A 5 -25.18 -8.57 -12.29
N LYS A 6 -25.69 -9.03 -13.43
CA LYS A 6 -25.35 -10.35 -14.00
C LYS A 6 -23.90 -10.30 -14.49
N LEU A 7 -23.01 -11.06 -13.84
CA LEU A 7 -21.59 -11.14 -14.20
C LEU A 7 -21.45 -11.62 -15.66
N LEU A 8 -20.94 -10.76 -16.53
CA LEU A 8 -20.34 -11.17 -17.78
C LEU A 8 -18.98 -11.80 -17.44
N LYS A 9 -18.84 -13.10 -17.70
CA LYS A 9 -17.67 -13.93 -17.36
C LYS A 9 -16.36 -13.35 -17.89
N GLN A 10 -15.50 -12.88 -17.01
CA GLN A 10 -14.12 -13.40 -16.93
C GLN A 10 -14.10 -14.36 -15.74
N LYS A 11 -13.47 -15.54 -15.88
CA LYS A 11 -13.29 -16.48 -14.77
C LYS A 11 -12.34 -15.85 -13.77
N ILE A 12 -12.88 -15.12 -12.81
CA ILE A 12 -12.14 -14.63 -11.66
C ILE A 12 -12.60 -15.49 -10.48
N GLU A 13 -11.68 -16.24 -9.89
CA GLU A 13 -11.96 -17.14 -8.77
C GLU A 13 -12.27 -16.32 -7.52
N LEU A 14 -13.20 -16.79 -6.68
CA LEU A 14 -13.65 -16.05 -5.50
C LEU A 14 -12.52 -15.84 -4.48
N ASP A 15 -11.53 -16.72 -4.48
CA ASP A 15 -10.44 -16.75 -3.50
C ASP A 15 -9.44 -15.60 -3.67
N ILE A 16 -9.52 -14.83 -4.77
CA ILE A 16 -8.64 -13.67 -5.00
C ILE A 16 -9.18 -12.37 -4.40
N PHE A 17 -10.35 -12.40 -3.76
CA PHE A 17 -11.01 -11.25 -3.16
C PHE A 17 -10.90 -11.30 -1.63
N SER A 18 -10.63 -10.16 -0.99
CA SER A 18 -10.71 -10.07 0.47
C SER A 18 -12.15 -10.29 0.96
N PRO A 19 -12.40 -11.09 2.02
CA PRO A 19 -13.73 -11.28 2.57
C PRO A 19 -14.20 -10.07 3.37
N THR A 20 -15.52 -9.84 3.40
CA THR A 20 -16.11 -8.86 4.32
C THR A 20 -15.96 -9.33 5.76
N SER A 21 -15.42 -8.47 6.63
CA SER A 21 -15.12 -8.78 8.03
C SER A 21 -15.49 -7.63 8.95
N ASP A 22 -15.87 -7.93 10.19
CA ASP A 22 -16.05 -6.96 11.28
C ASP A 22 -14.85 -7.03 12.24
N GLY A 23 -14.29 -5.88 12.64
CA GLY A 23 -13.15 -5.83 13.54
C GLY A 23 -12.72 -4.40 13.91
N ALA A 24 -11.78 -4.28 14.85
CA ALA A 24 -11.19 -3.01 15.26
C ALA A 24 -9.69 -3.16 15.55
N ALA A 25 -8.92 -2.09 15.31
CA ALA A 25 -7.51 -1.99 15.65
C ALA A 25 -7.22 -0.64 16.32
N ALA A 26 -6.23 -0.60 17.20
CA ALA A 26 -5.78 0.61 17.88
C ALA A 26 -4.25 0.65 17.98
N VAL A 27 -3.67 1.84 17.88
CA VAL A 27 -2.24 2.09 18.05
C VAL A 27 -2.06 3.24 19.03
N ILE A 28 -1.08 3.10 19.94
CA ILE A 28 -0.69 4.17 20.87
C ILE A 28 0.59 4.82 20.34
N LEU A 29 0.51 6.11 20.03
CA LEU A 29 1.66 6.90 19.60
C LEU A 29 2.27 7.63 20.80
N CYS A 30 3.59 7.65 20.89
CA CYS A 30 4.31 8.41 21.89
C CYS A 30 5.52 9.10 21.27
N SER A 31 5.92 10.23 21.85
CA SER A 31 7.13 10.93 21.43
C SER A 31 8.37 10.25 22.01
N GLU A 32 9.51 10.47 21.37
CA GLU A 32 10.81 10.01 21.87
C GLU A 32 11.09 10.55 23.29
N GLN A 33 10.65 11.77 23.61
CA GLN A 33 10.78 12.35 24.95
C GLN A 33 10.00 11.58 26.02
N PHE A 34 8.80 11.11 25.68
CA PHE A 34 8.01 10.27 26.58
C PHE A 34 8.71 8.92 26.79
N LEU A 35 9.24 8.33 25.72
CA LEU A 35 9.93 7.04 25.78
C LEU A 35 11.21 7.12 26.62
N LYS A 36 11.97 8.22 26.53
CA LYS A 36 13.14 8.50 27.38
C LYS A 36 12.79 8.55 28.88
N LYS A 37 11.61 9.04 29.23
CA LYS A 37 11.11 9.06 30.62
C LYS A 37 10.56 7.72 31.08
N SER A 38 10.24 6.83 30.14
CA SER A 38 9.63 5.51 30.39
C SER A 38 10.44 4.38 29.72
N PRO A 39 11.72 4.17 30.11
CA PRO A 39 12.65 3.28 29.39
C PRO A 39 12.24 1.80 29.39
N HIS A 40 11.35 1.39 30.28
CA HIS A 40 10.80 0.03 30.31
C HIS A 40 9.93 -0.28 29.07
N LEU A 41 9.41 0.75 28.39
CA LEU A 41 8.60 0.60 27.17
C LEU A 41 9.46 0.52 25.89
N SER A 42 10.74 0.89 25.94
CA SER A 42 11.60 0.97 24.75
C SER A 42 11.74 -0.35 23.99
N LYS A 43 11.62 -1.49 24.68
CA LYS A 43 11.67 -2.82 24.04
C LYS A 43 10.45 -3.16 23.18
N GLN A 44 9.34 -2.42 23.35
CA GLN A 44 8.08 -2.62 22.63
C GLN A 44 7.81 -1.51 21.62
N ALA A 45 8.60 -0.43 21.64
CA ALA A 45 8.41 0.70 20.75
C ALA A 45 8.93 0.37 19.34
N VAL A 46 8.11 0.70 18.34
CA VAL A 46 8.51 0.67 16.92
C VAL A 46 8.55 2.11 16.44
N GLU A 47 9.68 2.51 15.87
CA GLU A 47 9.87 3.87 15.35
C GLU A 47 9.18 4.03 13.98
N ILE A 48 8.45 5.13 13.80
CA ILE A 48 7.92 5.55 12.50
C ILE A 48 8.92 6.49 11.87
N ILE A 49 9.71 5.99 10.93
CA ILE A 49 10.80 6.74 10.27
C ILE A 49 10.30 7.67 9.15
N GLY A 50 9.08 7.47 8.65
CA GLY A 50 8.49 8.32 7.62
C GLY A 50 7.06 7.89 7.28
N ALA A 51 6.29 8.83 6.72
CA ALA A 51 4.96 8.60 6.20
C ALA A 51 4.67 9.60 5.08
N GLU A 52 4.05 9.13 4.02
CA GLU A 52 3.63 9.96 2.88
C GLU A 52 2.15 9.73 2.63
N LEU A 53 1.42 10.82 2.31
CA LEU A 53 0.01 10.77 1.98
C LEU A 53 -0.21 11.49 0.65
N GLY A 54 -1.06 10.92 -0.19
CA GLY A 54 -1.41 11.51 -1.48
C GLY A 54 -2.77 11.04 -1.95
N THR A 55 -3.20 11.69 -3.02
CA THR A 55 -4.44 11.42 -3.74
C THR A 55 -4.13 11.16 -5.21
N ASP A 56 -5.18 10.95 -6.00
CA ASP A 56 -5.11 10.70 -7.44
C ASP A 56 -4.19 11.67 -8.18
N GLU A 57 -3.39 11.11 -9.11
CA GLU A 57 -2.64 11.87 -10.09
C GLU A 57 -3.52 12.21 -11.30
N PRO A 58 -3.21 13.28 -12.05
CA PRO A 58 -3.94 13.60 -13.29
C PRO A 58 -4.00 12.44 -14.29
N SER A 59 -3.02 11.52 -14.28
CA SER A 59 -2.98 10.34 -15.14
C SER A 59 -4.19 9.41 -14.96
N VAL A 60 -4.83 9.42 -13.80
CA VAL A 60 -6.09 8.70 -13.51
C VAL A 60 -7.17 9.05 -14.53
N PHE A 61 -7.27 10.33 -14.91
CA PHE A 61 -8.33 10.84 -15.78
C PHE A 61 -7.87 11.04 -17.22
N ALA A 62 -6.56 11.23 -17.44
CA ALA A 62 -6.02 11.62 -18.75
C ALA A 62 -5.56 10.43 -19.63
N GLU A 63 -5.12 9.32 -19.03
CA GLU A 63 -4.38 8.27 -19.76
C GLU A 63 -5.24 7.05 -20.14
N HIS A 64 -6.55 7.05 -19.83
CA HIS A 64 -7.49 5.95 -20.12
C HIS A 64 -6.94 4.56 -19.75
N SER A 65 -6.25 4.45 -18.60
CA SER A 65 -5.57 3.23 -18.15
C SER A 65 -6.13 2.76 -16.82
N ASN A 66 -6.56 1.50 -16.77
CA ASN A 66 -7.07 0.87 -15.54
C ASN A 66 -5.98 0.80 -14.45
N LEU A 67 -4.71 0.65 -14.82
CA LEU A 67 -3.59 0.65 -13.87
C LEU A 67 -3.44 2.00 -13.18
N LYS A 68 -3.58 3.09 -13.95
CA LYS A 68 -3.51 4.44 -13.40
C LYS A 68 -4.71 4.72 -12.53
N MET A 69 -5.90 4.30 -12.98
CA MET A 69 -7.15 4.44 -12.24
C MET A 69 -7.12 3.78 -10.85
N ILE A 70 -6.43 2.65 -10.69
CA ILE A 70 -6.27 1.99 -9.39
C ILE A 70 -5.09 2.53 -8.55
N GLY A 71 -4.47 3.63 -8.97
CA GLY A 71 -3.50 4.37 -8.15
C GLY A 71 -2.02 4.04 -8.37
N PHE A 72 -1.64 3.37 -9.47
CA PHE A 72 -0.23 3.00 -9.73
C PHE A 72 0.74 4.19 -9.62
N ASP A 73 0.43 5.32 -10.28
CA ASP A 73 1.31 6.49 -10.27
C ASP A 73 1.35 7.19 -8.90
N MET A 74 0.22 7.17 -8.18
CA MET A 74 0.16 7.70 -6.81
C MET A 74 1.09 6.90 -5.90
N ILE A 75 0.98 5.56 -5.91
CA ILE A 75 1.83 4.66 -5.11
C ILE A 75 3.31 4.88 -5.47
N ARG A 76 3.63 4.92 -6.77
CA ARG A 76 4.99 5.16 -7.25
C ARG A 76 5.55 6.52 -6.82
N LYS A 77 4.74 7.58 -6.88
CA LYS A 77 5.17 8.92 -6.46
C LYS A 77 5.45 8.96 -4.95
N LEU A 78 4.54 8.42 -4.14
CA LEU A 78 4.64 8.47 -2.68
C LEU A 78 5.78 7.59 -2.16
N SER A 79 5.93 6.38 -2.68
CA SER A 79 7.04 5.49 -2.31
C SER A 79 8.40 6.10 -2.66
N ASN A 80 8.57 6.68 -3.86
CA ASN A 80 9.79 7.37 -4.23
C ASN A 80 10.12 8.55 -3.31
N ARG A 81 9.12 9.33 -2.90
CA ARG A 81 9.32 10.41 -1.92
C ARG A 81 9.74 9.85 -0.56
N LEU A 82 9.08 8.79 -0.10
CA LEU A 82 9.39 8.16 1.18
C LEU A 82 10.79 7.56 1.21
N TYR A 83 11.23 6.90 0.12
CA TYR A 83 12.59 6.42 -0.05
C TYR A 83 13.62 7.56 0.02
N GLN A 84 13.33 8.68 -0.65
CA GLN A 84 14.20 9.85 -0.61
C GLN A 84 14.28 10.50 0.78
N THR A 85 13.14 10.64 1.49
CA THR A 85 13.10 11.30 2.80
C THR A 85 13.68 10.44 3.92
N THR A 86 13.54 9.11 3.82
CA THR A 86 14.10 8.15 4.78
C THR A 86 15.51 7.70 4.44
N ASN A 87 16.02 8.04 3.24
CA ASN A 87 17.28 7.55 2.70
C ASN A 87 17.35 6.01 2.67
N LEU A 88 16.23 5.38 2.34
CA LEU A 88 16.09 3.94 2.17
C LEU A 88 15.75 3.59 0.73
N THR A 89 15.90 2.31 0.39
CA THR A 89 15.56 1.73 -0.91
C THR A 89 14.60 0.56 -0.73
N PRO A 90 13.94 0.09 -1.79
CA PRO A 90 13.12 -1.12 -1.73
C PRO A 90 13.86 -2.35 -1.19
N ASN A 91 15.19 -2.44 -1.38
CA ASN A 91 16.01 -3.55 -0.90
C ASN A 91 16.26 -3.54 0.61
N ASP A 92 16.03 -2.41 1.27
CA ASP A 92 16.16 -2.28 2.73
C ASP A 92 14.89 -2.77 3.47
N ILE A 93 13.80 -3.02 2.73
CA ILE A 93 12.53 -3.47 3.29
C ILE A 93 12.55 -4.99 3.50
N GLN A 94 12.35 -5.42 4.75
CA GLN A 94 12.35 -6.84 5.11
C GLN A 94 10.94 -7.44 5.22
N VAL A 95 9.94 -6.61 5.51
CA VAL A 95 8.53 -6.98 5.64
C VAL A 95 7.65 -5.86 5.10
N ILE A 96 6.53 -6.21 4.49
CA ILE A 96 5.59 -5.24 3.95
C ILE A 96 4.15 -5.69 4.21
N GLU A 97 3.32 -4.73 4.62
CA GLU A 97 1.86 -4.86 4.68
C GLU A 97 1.29 -3.92 3.62
N LEU A 98 0.43 -4.45 2.74
CA LEU A 98 -0.12 -3.74 1.58
C LEU A 98 -1.64 -3.70 1.63
N HIS A 99 -2.23 -2.86 0.78
CA HIS A 99 -3.69 -2.85 0.60
C HIS A 99 -4.10 -3.85 -0.49
N ASP A 100 -4.23 -5.12 -0.12
CA ASP A 100 -4.42 -6.29 -0.99
C ASP A 100 -5.90 -6.68 -1.15
N CYS A 101 -6.80 -5.72 -1.41
CA CYS A 101 -8.23 -6.02 -1.62
C CYS A 101 -8.50 -7.09 -2.70
N PHE A 102 -7.60 -7.20 -3.67
CA PHE A 102 -7.59 -8.22 -4.70
C PHE A 102 -6.16 -8.63 -5.03
N ALA A 103 -5.93 -9.91 -5.33
CA ALA A 103 -4.58 -10.40 -5.69
C ALA A 103 -3.89 -9.61 -6.83
N PRO A 104 -4.59 -9.13 -7.88
CA PRO A 104 -3.95 -8.28 -8.90
C PRO A 104 -3.46 -6.94 -8.35
N ASN A 105 -4.13 -6.35 -7.36
CA ASN A 105 -3.74 -5.06 -6.79
C ASN A 105 -2.41 -5.18 -6.02
N GLU A 106 -2.22 -6.31 -5.33
CA GLU A 106 -0.97 -6.63 -4.65
C GLU A 106 0.20 -6.73 -5.64
N LEU A 107 0.03 -7.48 -6.73
CA LEU A 107 1.06 -7.64 -7.78
C LEU A 107 1.46 -6.30 -8.41
N ILE A 108 0.46 -5.47 -8.73
CA ILE A 108 0.68 -4.15 -9.33
C ILE A 108 1.37 -3.21 -8.33
N SER A 109 1.04 -3.34 -7.04
CA SER A 109 1.69 -2.56 -5.97
C SER A 109 3.17 -2.91 -5.82
N TYR A 110 3.58 -4.16 -6.05
CA TYR A 110 5.02 -4.52 -6.03
C TYR A 110 5.82 -3.77 -7.10
N GLU A 111 5.29 -3.65 -8.31
CA GLU A 111 5.93 -2.89 -9.38
C GLU A 111 5.91 -1.37 -9.07
N ALA A 112 4.80 -0.86 -8.55
CA ALA A 112 4.66 0.56 -8.20
C ALA A 112 5.63 0.99 -7.08
N LEU A 113 5.87 0.11 -6.10
CA LEU A 113 6.83 0.31 -5.02
C LEU A 113 8.28 0.09 -5.45
N GLY A 114 8.54 -0.39 -6.66
CA GLY A 114 9.89 -0.66 -7.15
C GLY A 114 10.54 -1.92 -6.55
N LEU A 115 9.75 -2.84 -5.98
CA LEU A 115 10.24 -4.15 -5.51
C LEU A 115 10.60 -5.08 -6.68
N CYS A 116 10.05 -4.81 -7.87
CA CYS A 116 10.43 -5.47 -9.11
C CYS A 116 10.25 -4.53 -10.31
N PRO A 117 10.86 -4.85 -11.47
CA PRO A 117 10.70 -4.06 -12.68
C PRO A 117 9.23 -4.01 -13.16
N VAL A 118 8.83 -2.85 -13.68
CA VAL A 118 7.49 -2.68 -14.29
C VAL A 118 7.33 -3.59 -15.51
N GLY A 119 6.19 -4.27 -15.62
CA GLY A 119 5.89 -5.20 -16.71
C GLY A 119 6.34 -6.65 -16.44
N LYS A 120 6.73 -6.97 -15.21
CA LYS A 120 7.07 -8.35 -14.81
C LYS A 120 5.80 -9.19 -14.61
N PHE A 121 4.73 -8.57 -14.13
CA PHE A 121 3.43 -9.20 -13.85
C PHE A 121 2.29 -8.57 -14.66
N ILE A 122 2.51 -7.38 -15.22
CA ILE A 122 1.60 -6.70 -16.12
C ILE A 122 1.98 -7.07 -17.57
N ALA A 123 1.25 -8.02 -18.18
CA ALA A 123 1.33 -8.36 -19.59
C ALA A 123 0.02 -8.04 -20.32
#